data_AF-A0A4Q8LF57-F1
#
_entry.id   AF-A0A4Q8LF57-F1
#
_cell.length_a   1.000
_cell.length_b   1.000
_cell.length_c   1.000
_cell.angle_alpha   90.00
_cell.angle_beta   90.00
_cell.angle_gamma   90.00
#
_symmetry.space_group_name_H-M   'P 1'
#
loop_
_entity.id
_entity.type
_entity.pdbx_description
1 polymer ?
#
loop_
_entity_poly.entity_id
_entity_poly.type
_entity_poly.pdbx_seq_one_letter_code
_entity_poly.pdbx_strand_id
1 'polypeptide(L)'
;MEDWAQRIKTKLEEIGGNQADLAKACGIRPGSVSGWFGGGKATKMISGDNLVSVAEYLGTSAEYIITGREDGRSTRSHVVGMDVSTLAQALELLHLMADARPEDRQLQRPTWAMLQVAAKAIQRAEGDQRQAMGTILKELAKET
;
A
#
# COMPACT_ATOMS: atom_id res chain seq x y z
N MET A 1 31.24 -1.45 -4.29
CA MET A 1 30.17 -0.49 -4.66
C MET A 1 28.89 -1.01 -4.03
N GLU A 2 28.09 -0.15 -3.43
CA GLU A 2 26.82 -0.55 -2.80
C GLU A 2 25.79 -0.98 -3.86
N ASP A 3 24.87 -1.88 -3.51
CA ASP A 3 23.87 -2.41 -4.45
C ASP A 3 22.98 -1.32 -5.05
N TRP A 4 22.55 -0.35 -4.23
CA TRP A 4 21.74 0.78 -4.68
C TRP A 4 22.50 1.64 -5.71
N ALA A 5 23.80 1.84 -5.52
CA ALA A 5 24.63 2.60 -6.44
C ALA A 5 24.82 1.82 -7.75
N GLN A 6 24.99 0.51 -7.69
CA GLN A 6 25.07 -0.34 -8.88
C GLN A 6 23.77 -0.28 -9.71
N ARG A 7 22.60 -0.22 -9.08
CA ARG A 7 21.30 -0.07 -9.77
C ARG A 7 21.17 1.28 -10.47
N ILE A 8 21.55 2.37 -9.79
CA ILE A 8 21.60 3.71 -10.40
C ILE A 8 22.52 3.69 -11.63
N LYS A 9 23.71 3.10 -11.51
CA LYS A 9 24.67 3.01 -12.62
C LYS A 9 24.07 2.27 -13.83
N THR A 10 23.45 1.12 -13.57
CA THR A 10 22.83 0.29 -14.61
C THR A 10 21.72 1.06 -15.34
N LYS A 11 20.81 1.70 -14.59
CA LYS A 11 19.73 2.51 -15.17
C LYS A 11 20.24 3.73 -15.93
N LEU A 12 21.31 4.36 -15.44
CA LEU A 12 21.94 5.49 -16.11
C LEU A 12 22.55 5.07 -17.46
N GLU A 13 23.17 3.90 -17.52
CA GLU A 13 23.71 3.31 -18.75
C GLU A 13 22.59 2.94 -19.74
N GLU A 14 21.46 2.41 -19.27
CA GLU A 14 20.28 2.09 -20.09
C GLU A 14 19.71 3.31 -20.83
N ILE A 15 19.68 4.48 -20.17
CA ILE A 15 19.19 5.73 -20.78
C ILE A 15 20.28 6.50 -21.54
N GLY A 16 21.51 5.96 -21.63
CA GLY A 16 22.66 6.64 -22.25
C GLY A 16 23.10 7.91 -21.51
N GLY A 17 22.75 8.04 -20.22
CA GLY A 17 23.07 9.19 -19.40
C GLY A 17 24.51 9.17 -18.88
N ASN A 18 24.97 10.31 -18.39
CA ASN A 18 26.28 10.42 -17.74
C ASN A 18 26.16 10.98 -16.31
N GLN A 19 27.22 10.81 -15.51
CA GLN A 19 27.22 11.24 -14.11
C GLN A 19 27.11 12.75 -13.93
N ALA A 20 27.55 13.55 -14.92
CA ALA A 20 27.46 14.99 -14.85
C ALA A 20 26.01 15.47 -14.99
N ASP A 21 25.24 14.84 -15.87
CA ASP A 21 23.81 15.15 -16.04
C ASP A 21 22.99 14.63 -14.86
N LEU A 22 23.33 13.48 -14.29
CA LEU A 22 22.75 13.01 -13.03
C LEU A 22 23.01 14.00 -11.89
N ALA A 23 24.23 14.55 -11.79
CA ALA A 23 24.57 15.55 -10.78
C ALA A 23 23.76 16.84 -10.94
N LYS A 24 23.56 17.30 -12.18
CA LYS A 24 22.70 18.45 -12.49
C LYS A 24 21.25 18.20 -12.12
N ALA A 25 20.71 17.02 -12.46
CA ALA A 25 19.34 16.65 -12.15
C ALA A 25 19.08 16.61 -10.62
N CYS A 26 20.08 16.17 -9.85
CA CYS A 26 20.00 16.16 -8.39
C CYS A 26 20.36 17.52 -7.74
N GLY A 27 20.83 18.50 -8.50
CA GLY A 27 21.29 19.79 -7.96
C GLY A 27 22.54 19.69 -7.06
N ILE A 28 23.39 18.69 -7.26
CA ILE A 28 24.59 18.45 -6.43
C ILE A 28 25.89 18.53 -7.22
N ARG A 29 27.02 18.55 -6.51
CA ARG A 29 28.35 18.60 -7.14
C ARG A 29 28.68 17.25 -7.81
N PRO A 30 29.35 17.25 -8.99
CA PRO A 30 29.77 16.02 -9.66
C PRO A 30 30.61 15.07 -8.79
N GLY A 31 31.44 15.61 -7.90
CA GLY A 31 32.23 14.82 -6.96
C GLY A 31 31.37 14.02 -5.96
N SER A 32 30.17 14.50 -5.61
CA SER A 32 29.24 13.78 -4.74
C SER A 32 28.70 12.53 -5.44
N VAL A 33 28.34 12.64 -6.72
CA VAL A 33 27.90 11.52 -7.55
C VAL A 33 29.04 10.54 -7.79
N SER A 34 30.25 11.04 -8.07
CA SER A 34 31.44 10.18 -8.17
C SER A 34 31.68 9.37 -6.89
N GLY A 35 31.37 9.94 -5.71
CA GLY A 35 31.41 9.27 -4.41
C GLY A 35 30.46 8.09 -4.26
N TRP A 36 29.35 8.06 -5.00
CA TRP A 36 28.40 6.94 -5.02
C TRP A 36 29.00 5.73 -5.75
N PHE A 37 29.75 5.98 -6.81
CA PHE A 37 30.36 4.95 -7.65
C PHE A 37 31.81 4.60 -7.26
N GLY A 38 32.21 4.94 -6.04
CA GLY A 38 33.53 4.57 -5.49
C GLY A 38 34.68 5.53 -5.83
N GLY A 39 34.40 6.69 -6.42
CA GLY A 39 35.42 7.74 -6.60
C GLY A 39 35.57 8.58 -5.33
N GLY A 40 36.79 8.71 -4.79
CA GLY A 40 37.04 9.49 -3.57
C GLY A 40 36.47 8.83 -2.31
N LYS A 41 35.76 9.58 -1.46
CA LYS A 41 35.16 9.04 -0.23
C LYS A 41 33.86 8.30 -0.55
N ALA A 42 33.90 6.97 -0.45
CA ALA A 42 32.76 6.12 -0.73
C ALA A 42 31.53 6.46 0.13
N THR A 43 30.39 6.63 -0.53
CA THR A 43 29.10 6.88 0.12
C THR A 43 28.45 5.57 0.50
N LYS A 44 28.12 5.39 1.78
CA LYS A 44 27.43 4.17 2.26
C LYS A 44 25.94 4.18 1.92
N MET A 45 25.31 5.36 1.96
CA MET A 45 23.88 5.52 1.74
C MET A 45 23.59 6.87 1.06
N ILE A 46 22.75 6.83 0.03
CA ILE A 46 22.22 8.04 -0.61
C ILE A 46 21.24 8.76 0.32
N SER A 47 21.24 10.09 0.32
CA SER A 47 20.24 10.86 1.07
C SER A 47 18.86 10.73 0.44
N GLY A 48 17.80 10.94 1.23
CA GLY A 48 16.41 10.88 0.75
C GLY A 48 16.14 11.81 -0.43
N ASP A 49 16.58 13.07 -0.34
CA ASP A 49 16.35 14.07 -1.40
C ASP A 49 17.03 13.67 -2.72
N ASN A 50 18.26 13.16 -2.64
CA ASN A 50 18.98 12.68 -3.81
C ASN A 50 18.33 11.41 -4.36
N LEU A 51 17.87 10.50 -3.50
CA LEU A 51 17.20 9.28 -3.93
C LEU A 51 15.94 9.57 -4.75
N VAL A 52 15.11 10.53 -4.29
CA VAL A 52 13.91 10.96 -5.01
C VAL A 52 14.28 11.62 -6.34
N SER A 53 15.25 12.55 -6.33
CA SER A 53 15.70 13.23 -7.55
C SER A 53 16.28 12.27 -8.59
N VAL A 54 17.06 11.28 -8.14
CA VAL A 54 17.60 10.22 -9.01
C VAL A 54 16.47 9.37 -9.56
N ALA A 55 15.49 8.99 -8.74
CA ALA A 55 14.35 8.19 -9.17
C ALA A 55 13.55 8.90 -10.27
N GLU A 56 13.26 10.19 -10.09
CA GLU A 56 12.58 11.03 -11.09
C GLU A 56 13.40 11.14 -12.38
N TYR A 57 14.69 11.43 -12.28
CA TYR A 57 15.57 11.57 -13.44
C TYR A 57 15.70 10.26 -14.25
N LEU A 58 15.77 9.12 -13.57
CA LEU A 58 15.91 7.81 -14.20
C LEU A 58 14.57 7.17 -14.61
N GLY A 59 13.44 7.79 -14.30
CA GLY A 59 12.11 7.23 -14.57
C GLY A 59 11.84 5.91 -13.82
N THR A 60 12.32 5.79 -12.59
CA THR A 60 12.15 4.60 -11.73
C THR A 60 11.65 4.99 -10.34
N SER A 61 11.52 4.04 -9.42
CA SER A 61 11.12 4.29 -8.03
C SER A 61 12.31 4.30 -7.07
N ALA A 62 12.18 5.10 -6.01
CA ALA A 62 13.12 5.08 -4.89
C ALA A 62 13.19 3.68 -4.24
N GLU A 63 12.06 2.96 -4.20
CA GLU A 63 12.01 1.58 -3.70
C GLU A 63 12.86 0.64 -4.55
N TYR A 64 12.78 0.71 -5.88
CA TYR A 64 13.62 -0.09 -6.77
C TYR A 64 15.11 0.21 -6.55
N ILE A 65 15.49 1.48 -6.44
CA ILE A 65 16.89 1.86 -6.22
C ILE A 65 17.42 1.24 -4.92
N ILE A 66 16.66 1.28 -3.83
CA ILE A 66 17.10 0.76 -2.53
C ILE A 66 16.99 -0.76 -2.42
N THR A 67 15.91 -1.36 -2.90
CA THR A 67 15.58 -2.78 -2.65
C THR A 67 15.85 -3.69 -3.83
N GLY A 68 15.93 -3.15 -5.06
CA GLY A 68 16.02 -3.91 -6.30
C GLY A 68 14.70 -4.54 -6.75
N ARG A 69 13.60 -4.31 -6.02
CA ARG A 69 12.26 -4.75 -6.42
C ARG A 69 11.71 -3.74 -7.40
N GLU A 70 11.49 -4.15 -8.65
CA GLU A 70 10.75 -3.30 -9.58
C GLU A 70 9.36 -3.03 -8.99
N ASP A 71 8.73 -1.90 -9.37
CA ASP A 71 7.33 -1.60 -9.10
C ASP A 71 6.43 -2.61 -9.87
N GLY A 72 6.63 -3.91 -9.65
CA GLY A 72 5.78 -5.00 -10.06
C GLY A 72 4.51 -4.91 -9.25
N ARG A 73 3.62 -4.02 -9.70
CA ARG A 73 2.49 -3.44 -8.97
C ARG A 73 3.05 -2.43 -7.97
N SER A 74 2.77 -1.14 -8.15
CA SER A 74 1.66 -0.55 -7.40
C SER A 74 0.85 -1.61 -6.63
N THR A 75 1.44 -2.15 -5.57
CA THR A 75 0.65 -2.50 -4.41
C THR A 75 0.17 -1.13 -3.95
N ARG A 76 -0.90 -0.66 -4.59
CA ARG A 76 -1.62 0.55 -4.20
C ARG A 76 -1.65 0.48 -2.69
N SER A 77 -1.07 1.49 -2.03
CA SER A 77 -1.27 1.73 -0.61
C SER A 77 -2.70 1.30 -0.30
N HIS A 78 -2.84 0.26 0.51
CA HIS A 78 -4.01 -0.60 0.66
C HIS A 78 -5.27 -0.05 -0.04
N VAL A 79 -5.82 -0.78 -1.02
CA VAL A 79 -7.24 -0.59 -1.29
C VAL A 79 -7.90 -0.87 0.06
N VAL A 80 -8.47 0.15 0.71
CA VAL A 80 -9.45 -0.02 1.79
C VAL A 80 -10.72 -0.56 1.12
N GLY A 81 -10.55 -1.69 0.44
CA GLY A 81 -11.56 -2.51 -0.14
C GLY A 81 -11.74 -3.63 0.86
N MET A 82 -12.91 -3.65 1.45
CA MET A 82 -13.38 -4.76 2.25
C MET A 82 -13.10 -6.07 1.52
N ASP A 83 -12.37 -6.98 2.15
CA ASP A 83 -12.02 -8.26 1.53
C ASP A 83 -13.29 -9.03 1.15
N VAL A 84 -13.27 -9.70 0.00
CA VAL A 84 -14.43 -10.43 -0.54
C VAL A 84 -14.86 -11.53 0.41
N SER A 85 -13.93 -12.14 1.16
CA SER A 85 -14.27 -13.12 2.19
C SER A 85 -15.01 -12.48 3.36
N THR A 86 -14.63 -11.25 3.76
CA THR A 86 -15.35 -10.49 4.79
C THR A 86 -16.77 -10.13 4.33
N LEU A 87 -16.94 -9.76 3.06
CA LEU A 87 -18.26 -9.51 2.47
C LEU A 87 -19.13 -10.76 2.43
N ALA A 88 -18.56 -11.92 2.06
CA ALA A 88 -19.27 -13.19 2.07
C ALA A 88 -19.73 -13.56 3.50
N GLN A 89 -18.84 -13.44 4.49
CA GLN A 89 -19.17 -13.68 5.89
C GLN A 89 -20.24 -12.71 6.41
N ALA A 90 -20.19 -11.43 6.00
CA ALA A 90 -21.21 -10.45 6.35
C ALA A 90 -22.58 -10.81 5.78
N LEU A 91 -22.62 -11.27 4.53
CA LEU A 91 -23.85 -11.71 3.88
C LEU A 91 -24.42 -12.97 4.54
N GLU A 92 -23.59 -13.96 4.84
CA GLU A 92 -23.99 -15.18 5.56
C GLU A 92 -24.55 -14.84 6.94
N LEU A 93 -23.88 -13.95 7.68
CA LEU A 93 -24.32 -13.55 9.01
C LEU A 93 -25.67 -12.83 8.98
N LEU A 94 -25.88 -11.94 8.01
CA LEU A 94 -27.18 -11.28 7.83
C LEU A 94 -28.30 -12.25 7.46
N HIS A 95 -28.02 -13.28 6.65
CA HIS A 95 -28.99 -14.35 6.35
C HIS A 95 -29.35 -15.14 7.61
N LEU A 96 -28.36 -15.57 8.39
CA LEU A 96 -28.59 -16.28 9.65
C LEU A 96 -29.39 -15.43 10.64
N MET A 97 -29.14 -14.12 10.70
CA MET A 97 -29.91 -13.20 11.52
C MET A 97 -31.36 -13.05 11.04
N ALA A 98 -31.58 -13.01 9.72
CA ALA A 98 -32.92 -12.94 9.12
C ALA A 98 -33.74 -14.21 9.42
N ASP A 99 -33.12 -15.39 9.38
CA ASP A 99 -33.75 -16.66 9.73
C ASP A 99 -34.06 -16.74 11.23
N ALA A 100 -33.15 -16.24 12.08
CA ALA A 100 -33.34 -16.22 13.53
C ALA A 100 -34.37 -15.18 14.00
N ARG A 101 -34.65 -14.15 13.20
CA ARG A 101 -35.58 -13.05 13.50
C ARG A 101 -36.48 -12.75 12.30
N PRO A 102 -37.42 -13.65 11.97
CA PRO A 102 -38.28 -13.49 10.80
C PRO A 102 -39.20 -12.27 10.87
N GLU A 103 -39.50 -11.76 12.07
CA GLU A 103 -40.28 -10.55 12.32
C GLU A 103 -39.54 -9.25 11.95
N ASP A 104 -38.20 -9.28 11.89
CA ASP A 104 -37.39 -8.10 11.60
C ASP A 104 -37.29 -7.88 10.08
N ARG A 105 -38.16 -7.00 9.57
CA ARG A 105 -38.23 -6.66 8.15
C ARG A 105 -36.94 -6.06 7.59
N GLN A 106 -36.08 -5.46 8.42
CA GLN A 106 -34.82 -4.88 7.94
C GLN A 106 -33.82 -5.97 7.55
N LEU A 107 -33.77 -7.05 8.33
CA LEU A 107 -32.90 -8.20 8.06
C LEU A 107 -33.36 -9.01 6.84
N GLN A 108 -34.65 -8.98 6.51
CA GLN A 108 -35.21 -9.65 5.33
C GLN A 108 -34.81 -8.99 3.99
N ARG A 109 -34.34 -7.73 4.02
CA ARG A 109 -33.91 -6.98 2.83
C ARG A 109 -32.62 -6.24 3.13
N PRO A 110 -31.49 -6.96 3.28
CA PRO A 110 -30.23 -6.35 3.68
C PRO A 110 -29.79 -5.30 2.65
N THR A 111 -29.62 -4.07 3.11
CA THR A 111 -29.12 -2.99 2.28
C THR A 111 -27.60 -3.03 2.20
N TRP A 112 -27.03 -2.29 1.24
CA TRP A 112 -25.59 -2.14 1.13
C TRP A 112 -24.94 -1.53 2.39
N ALA A 113 -25.63 -0.60 3.05
CA ALA A 113 -25.16 -0.01 4.31
C ALA A 113 -25.07 -1.08 5.43
N MET A 114 -26.08 -1.95 5.54
CA MET A 114 -26.10 -3.05 6.51
C MET A 114 -24.97 -4.05 6.25
N LEU A 115 -24.69 -4.36 4.98
CA LEU A 115 -23.55 -5.21 4.59
C LEU A 115 -22.22 -4.59 5.00
N GLN A 116 -22.06 -3.28 4.83
CA GLN A 116 -20.84 -2.58 5.24
C GLN A 116 -20.68 -2.55 6.77
N VAL A 117 -21.77 -2.37 7.51
CA VAL A 117 -21.78 -2.43 8.99
C VAL A 117 -21.40 -3.83 9.46
N ALA A 118 -22.01 -4.86 8.88
CA ALA A 118 -21.74 -6.26 9.21
C ALA A 118 -20.29 -6.65 8.95
N ALA A 119 -19.75 -6.31 7.79
CA ALA A 119 -18.36 -6.59 7.46
C ALA A 119 -17.36 -5.83 8.35
N LYS A 120 -17.62 -4.57 8.69
CA LYS A 120 -16.80 -3.83 9.66
C LYS A 120 -16.84 -4.44 11.05
N ALA A 121 -18.01 -4.94 11.47
CA ALA A 121 -18.16 -5.63 12.75
C ALA A 121 -17.36 -6.94 12.79
N ILE A 122 -17.38 -7.72 11.70
CA ILE A 122 -16.60 -8.96 11.57
C ILE A 122 -15.09 -8.66 11.61
N GLN A 123 -14.63 -7.64 10.89
CA GLN A 123 -13.22 -7.23 10.92
C GLN A 123 -12.76 -6.83 12.33
N ARG A 124 -13.60 -6.09 13.06
CA ARG A 124 -13.30 -5.66 14.44
C ARG A 124 -13.36 -6.79 15.46
N ALA A 125 -14.17 -7.82 15.19
CA ALA A 125 -14.30 -8.98 16.06
C ALA A 125 -13.21 -10.04 15.79
N GLU A 126 -12.30 -9.80 14.85
CA GLU A 126 -11.21 -10.73 14.47
C GLU A 126 -11.69 -12.18 14.21
N GLY A 127 -12.94 -12.34 13.77
CA GLY A 127 -13.57 -13.64 13.51
C GLY A 127 -14.51 -14.17 14.61
N ASP A 128 -14.68 -13.50 15.75
CA ASP A 128 -15.71 -13.87 16.75
C ASP A 128 -17.12 -13.47 16.25
N GLN A 129 -17.87 -14.47 15.80
CA GLN A 129 -19.23 -14.30 15.27
C GLN A 129 -20.23 -13.73 16.30
N ARG A 130 -20.13 -14.11 17.59
CA ARG A 130 -21.07 -13.64 18.62
C ARG A 130 -20.83 -12.16 18.93
N GLN A 131 -19.56 -11.76 19.01
CA GLN A 131 -19.18 -10.37 19.19
C GLN A 131 -19.57 -9.52 17.97
N ALA A 132 -19.39 -10.04 16.75
CA ALA A 132 -19.82 -9.39 15.53
C ALA A 132 -21.33 -9.17 15.51
N MET A 133 -22.15 -10.19 15.82
CA MET A 133 -23.61 -10.07 15.90
C MET A 133 -24.07 -8.99 16.90
N GLY A 134 -23.50 -8.98 18.10
CA GLY A 134 -23.84 -7.99 19.12
C GLY A 134 -23.53 -6.56 18.66
N THR A 135 -22.41 -6.39 17.94
CA THR A 135 -22.02 -5.10 17.37
C THR A 135 -22.96 -4.66 16.24
N ILE A 136 -23.33 -5.57 15.34
CA ILE A 136 -24.25 -5.30 14.23
C ILE A 136 -25.60 -4.82 14.76
N LEU A 137 -26.20 -5.56 15.69
CA LEU A 137 -27.49 -5.20 16.27
C LEU A 137 -27.44 -3.84 16.97
N LYS A 138 -26.33 -3.52 17.65
CA LYS A 138 -26.14 -2.24 18.31
C LYS A 138 -26.02 -1.08 17.32
N GLU A 139 -25.34 -1.27 16.19
CA GLU A 139 -25.21 -0.23 15.16
C GLU A 139 -26.50 -0.05 14.36
N LEU A 140 -27.20 -1.14 14.00
CA LEU A 140 -28.50 -1.05 13.32
C LEU A 140 -29.55 -0.32 14.17
N ALA A 141 -29.54 -0.53 15.49
CA ALA A 141 -30.44 0.16 16.40
C ALA A 141 -30.22 1.69 16.44
N LYS A 142 -29.03 2.20 16.08
CA LYS A 142 -28.73 3.65 16.05
C LYS A 142 -29.16 4.33 14.76
N GLU A 143 -29.47 3.57 13.70
CA GLU A 143 -29.94 4.08 12.42
C GLU A 143 -31.48 4.24 12.38
N THR A 144 -32.16 3.97 13.50
CA THR A 144 -33.60 4.14 13.75
C THR A 144 -33.87 5.32 14.68
#